data_AF-A0A2T7L6J4-F1
#
_entry.id   AF-A0A2T7L6J4-F1
#
_cell.length_a   1.000
_cell.length_b   1.000
_cell.length_c   1.000
_cell.angle_alpha   90.00
_cell.angle_beta   90.00
_cell.angle_gamma   90.00
#
_symmetry.space_group_name_H-M   'P 1'
#
loop_
_entity.id
_entity.type
_entity.pdbx_description
1 polymer ?
#
loop_
_entity_poly.entity_id
_entity_poly.type
_entity_poly.pdbx_seq_one_letter_code
_entity_poly.pdbx_strand_id
1 'polypeptide(L)'
;MPSKLLIVEDLTLLLMDDASGAIPTAGTLYYTQGGAVLVELGLAGHVRVDEGDQGLTGIRVHAVVGRPPEDPLLRDAYKKVSEKVRGVQTLLIEIGTGLREPVFDRLVERGTLRRETKKTLGLFRTTSHTIADSAYKKALLEQVRA
;
A
#
# COMPACT_ATOMS: atom_id res chain seq x y z
N MET A 1 -11.76 19.04 -1.26
CA MET A 1 -11.69 17.58 -1.40
C MET A 1 -10.56 17.13 -0.52
N PRO A 2 -10.75 16.25 0.49
CA PRO A 2 -9.59 15.67 1.18
C PRO A 2 -8.66 15.09 0.10
N SER A 3 -7.36 15.37 0.18
CA SER A 3 -6.41 14.88 -0.83
C SER A 3 -6.56 13.37 -0.89
N LYS A 4 -6.98 12.83 -2.03
CA LYS A 4 -7.32 11.41 -2.15
C LYS A 4 -6.08 10.58 -1.79
N LEU A 5 -6.18 9.80 -0.72
CA LEU A 5 -5.17 8.80 -0.38
C LEU A 5 -5.11 7.75 -1.50
N LEU A 6 -3.96 7.11 -1.64
CA LEU A 6 -3.82 5.93 -2.50
C LEU A 6 -4.56 4.75 -1.88
N ILE A 7 -5.00 3.79 -2.71
CA ILE A 7 -5.65 2.56 -2.24
C ILE A 7 -4.79 1.83 -1.19
N VAL A 8 -3.46 1.87 -1.33
CA VAL A 8 -2.54 1.26 -0.36
C VAL A 8 -2.56 1.94 1.01
N GLU A 9 -2.74 3.25 1.05
CA GLU A 9 -2.84 4.05 2.28
C GLU A 9 -4.19 3.78 2.96
N ASP A 10 -5.29 3.84 2.21
CA ASP A 10 -6.64 3.51 2.68
C ASP A 10 -6.73 2.07 3.22
N LEU A 11 -6.24 1.10 2.46
CA LEU A 11 -6.24 -0.30 2.86
C LEU A 11 -5.39 -0.54 4.10
N THR A 12 -4.26 0.17 4.24
CA THR A 12 -3.44 0.10 5.45
C THR A 12 -4.22 0.58 6.68
N LEU A 13 -4.96 1.69 6.57
CA LEU A 13 -5.79 2.21 7.67
C LEU A 13 -6.90 1.23 8.06
N LEU A 14 -7.56 0.61 7.07
CA LEU A 14 -8.62 -0.39 7.31
C LEU A 14 -8.12 -1.64 8.02
N LEU A 15 -6.88 -2.05 7.77
CA LEU A 15 -6.27 -3.24 8.39
C LEU A 15 -5.74 -3.01 9.81
N MET A 16 -5.60 -1.74 10.22
CA MET A 16 -5.16 -1.40 11.58
C MET A 16 -6.30 -1.60 12.59
N ASP A 17 -5.96 -2.06 13.78
CA ASP A 17 -6.84 -2.01 14.95
C ASP A 17 -6.95 -0.57 15.47
N ASP A 18 -8.15 -0.12 15.84
CA ASP A 18 -8.41 1.27 16.24
C ASP A 18 -7.76 1.63 17.58
N ALA A 19 -7.70 0.69 18.52
CA ALA A 19 -7.20 0.95 19.87
C ALA A 19 -5.68 0.84 19.96
N SER A 20 -5.11 -0.21 19.36
CA SER A 20 -3.69 -0.53 19.46
C SER A 20 -2.86 -0.07 18.26
N GLY A 21 -3.49 0.19 17.11
CA GLY A 21 -2.80 0.44 15.84
C GLY A 21 -2.10 -0.78 15.25
N ALA A 22 -2.29 -1.96 15.85
CA ALA A 22 -1.70 -3.21 15.36
C ALA A 22 -2.35 -3.66 14.05
N ILE A 23 -1.60 -4.38 13.23
CA ILE A 23 -2.14 -5.09 12.05
C ILE A 23 -1.97 -6.59 12.34
N PRO A 24 -3.05 -7.35 12.61
CA PRO A 24 -2.97 -8.76 12.98
C PRO A 24 -2.21 -9.64 11.97
N THR A 25 -2.21 -9.25 10.69
CA THR A 25 -1.53 -9.94 9.58
C THR A 25 -0.30 -9.20 9.08
N ALA A 26 0.40 -8.47 9.96
CA ALA A 26 1.56 -7.65 9.57
C ALA A 26 2.64 -8.45 8.79
N GLY A 27 2.80 -9.74 9.09
CA GLY A 27 3.76 -10.62 8.40
C GLY A 27 3.46 -10.88 6.92
N THR A 28 2.23 -10.64 6.45
CA THR A 28 1.82 -10.76 5.05
C THR A 28 1.37 -9.44 4.44
N LEU A 29 1.54 -8.32 5.15
CA LEU A 29 1.10 -7.00 4.71
C LEU A 29 1.66 -6.61 3.34
N TYR A 30 2.87 -7.05 3.01
CA TYR A 30 3.49 -6.79 1.72
C TYR A 30 2.64 -7.30 0.55
N TYR A 31 1.97 -8.45 0.66
CA TYR A 31 1.09 -8.96 -0.41
C TYR A 31 -0.05 -7.99 -0.67
N THR A 32 -0.71 -7.57 0.41
CA THR A 32 -1.87 -6.69 0.35
C THR A 32 -1.49 -5.28 -0.13
N GLN A 33 -0.35 -4.76 0.33
CA GLN A 33 0.18 -3.47 -0.12
C GLN A 33 0.63 -3.51 -1.58
N GLY A 34 1.34 -4.56 -1.99
CA GLY A 34 1.75 -4.76 -3.38
C GLY A 34 0.55 -4.85 -4.32
N GLY A 35 -0.51 -5.55 -3.91
CA GLY A 35 -1.76 -5.64 -4.66
C GLY A 35 -2.46 -4.31 -4.80
N ALA A 36 -2.60 -3.55 -3.70
CA ALA A 36 -3.22 -2.23 -3.72
C ALA A 36 -2.51 -1.26 -4.67
N VAL A 37 -1.16 -1.24 -4.64
CA VAL A 37 -0.37 -0.41 -5.55
C VAL A 37 -0.55 -0.85 -7.01
N LEU A 38 -0.57 -2.15 -7.27
CA LEU A 38 -0.76 -2.67 -8.62
C LEU A 38 -2.16 -2.37 -9.18
N VAL A 39 -3.18 -2.44 -8.34
CA VAL A 39 -4.55 -2.02 -8.68
C VAL A 39 -4.60 -0.52 -8.98
N GLU A 40 -4.00 0.32 -8.15
CA GLU A 40 -3.93 1.77 -8.41
C GLU A 40 -3.24 2.07 -9.75
N LEU A 41 -2.11 1.41 -10.03
CA LEU A 41 -1.43 1.52 -11.32
C LEU A 41 -2.31 1.08 -12.49
N GLY A 42 -3.08 0.00 -12.33
CA GLY A 42 -3.98 -0.52 -13.36
C GLY A 42 -5.17 0.41 -13.61
N LEU A 43 -5.81 0.90 -12.56
CA LEU A 43 -6.94 1.83 -12.64
C LEU A 43 -6.53 3.18 -13.26
N ALA A 44 -5.35 3.67 -12.90
CA ALA A 44 -4.77 4.86 -13.53
C ALA A 44 -4.21 4.57 -14.93
N GLY A 45 -4.12 3.30 -15.35
CA GLY A 45 -3.68 2.80 -16.66
C GLY A 45 -2.18 2.93 -16.93
N HIS A 46 -1.35 2.93 -15.88
CA HIS A 46 0.10 2.87 -15.97
C HIS A 46 0.60 1.46 -16.29
N VAL A 47 -0.20 0.44 -16.01
CA VAL A 47 0.07 -0.96 -16.34
C VAL A 47 -1.14 -1.60 -17.02
N ARG A 48 -0.90 -2.69 -17.75
CA ARG A 48 -1.93 -3.49 -18.40
C ARG A 48 -1.66 -4.99 -18.20
N VAL A 49 -2.71 -5.77 -18.33
CA VAL A 49 -2.67 -7.23 -18.40
C VAL A 49 -3.34 -7.68 -19.69
N ASP A 50 -2.94 -8.84 -20.18
CA ASP A 50 -3.62 -9.57 -21.25
C ASP A 50 -4.00 -10.94 -20.67
N GLU A 51 -5.30 -11.28 -20.68
CA GLU A 51 -5.79 -12.53 -20.09
C GLU A 51 -5.15 -13.77 -20.74
N GLY A 52 -4.73 -13.66 -22.02
CA GLY A 52 -4.03 -14.72 -22.74
C GLY A 52 -2.54 -14.85 -22.38
N ASP A 53 -1.92 -13.82 -21.78
CA ASP A 53 -0.49 -13.80 -21.45
C ASP A 53 -0.24 -14.31 -20.03
N GLN A 54 -0.29 -15.63 -19.89
CA GLN A 54 -0.04 -16.33 -18.63
C GLN A 54 1.43 -16.77 -18.50
N GLY A 55 2.00 -16.60 -17.31
CA GLY A 55 3.30 -17.15 -16.93
C GLY A 55 3.19 -18.13 -15.76
N LEU A 56 4.33 -18.69 -15.34
CA LEU A 56 4.40 -19.61 -14.19
C LEU A 56 3.91 -18.98 -12.87
N THR A 57 3.93 -17.64 -12.78
CA THR A 57 3.52 -16.88 -11.58
C THR A 57 2.26 -16.05 -11.82
N GLY A 58 1.39 -16.54 -12.70
CA GLY A 58 0.10 -15.94 -13.06
C GLY A 58 0.17 -14.99 -14.26
N ILE A 59 -0.90 -14.21 -14.43
CA ILE A 59 -1.05 -13.26 -15.54
C ILE A 59 0.14 -12.29 -15.56
N ARG A 60 0.75 -12.09 -16.73
CA ARG A 60 1.84 -11.15 -16.88
C ARG A 60 1.33 -9.71 -16.90
N VAL A 61 2.02 -8.85 -16.16
CA VAL A 61 1.74 -7.43 -16.11
C VAL A 61 2.79 -6.69 -16.94
N HIS A 62 2.32 -5.77 -17.76
CA HIS A 62 3.13 -4.95 -18.65
C HIS A 62 3.01 -3.49 -18.24
N ALA A 63 4.14 -2.77 -18.19
CA ALA A 63 4.13 -1.33 -18.07
C ALA A 63 3.64 -0.70 -19.39
N VAL A 64 2.85 0.37 -19.29
CA VAL A 64 2.43 1.16 -20.45
C VAL A 64 3.54 2.18 -20.75
N VAL A 65 4.27 1.94 -21.84
CA VAL A 65 5.41 2.77 -22.27
C VAL A 65 5.00 4.24 -22.38
N GLY A 66 5.87 5.12 -21.86
CA GLY A 66 5.66 6.57 -21.91
C GLY A 66 4.64 7.09 -20.89
N ARG A 67 4.15 6.25 -19.97
CA ARG A 67 3.14 6.63 -18.99
C ARG A 67 3.56 6.35 -17.54
N PRO A 68 4.73 6.85 -17.07
CA PRO A 68 5.09 6.73 -15.66
C PRO A 68 4.15 7.57 -14.77
N PRO A 69 3.77 7.10 -13.58
CA PRO A 69 2.96 7.88 -12.64
C PRO A 69 3.75 9.05 -12.03
N GLU A 70 3.05 10.12 -11.64
CA GLU A 70 3.64 11.27 -10.96
C GLU A 70 3.99 10.96 -9.50
N ASP A 71 3.13 10.22 -8.79
CA ASP A 71 3.36 9.84 -7.41
C ASP A 71 4.63 8.98 -7.27
N PRO A 72 5.60 9.36 -6.40
CA PRO A 72 6.86 8.64 -6.27
C PRO A 72 6.72 7.16 -5.87
N LEU A 73 5.76 6.83 -4.98
CA LEU A 73 5.54 5.45 -4.54
C LEU A 73 5.03 4.59 -5.69
N LEU A 74 4.09 5.13 -6.48
CA LEU A 74 3.63 4.45 -7.69
C LEU A 74 4.72 4.37 -8.76
N ARG A 75 5.60 5.38 -8.86
CA ARG A 75 6.69 5.43 -9.84
C ARG A 75 7.72 4.35 -9.61
N ASP A 76 8.07 4.08 -8.35
CA ASP A 76 8.99 3.02 -7.99
C ASP A 76 8.40 1.64 -8.33
N ALA A 77 7.11 1.43 -8.08
CA ALA A 77 6.42 0.21 -8.48
C ALA A 77 6.33 0.06 -10.01
N TYR A 78 5.98 1.13 -10.73
CA TYR A 78 5.99 1.15 -12.20
C TYR A 78 7.37 0.81 -12.76
N LYS A 79 8.45 1.31 -12.16
CA LYS A 79 9.83 1.02 -12.57
C LYS A 79 10.10 -0.50 -12.52
N LYS A 80 9.73 -1.18 -11.44
CA LYS A 80 9.85 -2.64 -11.30
C LYS A 80 9.13 -3.39 -12.44
N VAL A 81 7.91 -2.98 -12.77
CA VAL A 81 7.15 -3.57 -13.89
C VAL A 81 7.80 -3.28 -15.25
N SER A 82 8.34 -2.07 -15.44
CA SER A 82 8.94 -1.64 -16.70
C SER A 82 10.30 -2.29 -16.99
N GLU A 83 11.06 -2.63 -15.95
CA GLU A 83 12.37 -3.29 -16.08
C GLU A 83 12.24 -4.71 -16.63
N LYS A 84 11.20 -5.43 -16.21
CA LYS A 84 10.96 -6.79 -16.64
C LYS A 84 9.51 -7.21 -16.49
N VAL A 85 8.95 -7.74 -17.57
CA VAL A 85 7.62 -8.36 -17.54
C VAL A 85 7.65 -9.59 -16.63
N ARG A 86 6.72 -9.63 -15.67
CA ARG A 86 6.58 -10.68 -14.65
C ARG A 86 5.12 -11.05 -14.44
N GLY A 87 4.90 -12.26 -13.94
CA GLY A 87 3.58 -12.67 -13.45
C GLY A 87 3.19 -11.92 -12.19
N VAL A 88 1.89 -11.70 -12.02
CA VAL A 88 1.31 -10.91 -10.92
C VAL A 88 1.80 -11.36 -9.55
N GLN A 89 1.90 -12.67 -9.28
CA GLN A 89 2.30 -13.18 -7.96
C GLN A 89 3.72 -12.75 -7.58
N THR A 90 4.64 -12.72 -8.56
CA THR A 90 6.01 -12.22 -8.34
C THR A 90 6.00 -10.73 -8.05
N LEU A 91 5.22 -9.95 -8.81
CA LEU A 91 5.15 -8.50 -8.66
C LEU A 91 4.54 -8.08 -7.33
N LEU A 92 3.56 -8.80 -6.79
CA LEU A 92 3.01 -8.49 -5.46
C LEU A 92 4.10 -8.48 -4.38
N ILE A 93 5.01 -9.46 -4.44
CA ILE A 93 6.12 -9.58 -3.49
C ILE A 93 7.16 -8.49 -3.75
N GLU A 94 7.62 -8.36 -5.00
CA GLU A 94 8.65 -7.39 -5.37
C GLU A 94 8.21 -5.95 -5.11
N ILE A 95 6.97 -5.59 -5.41
CA ILE A 95 6.41 -4.26 -5.14
C ILE A 95 6.17 -4.10 -3.64
N GLY A 96 5.51 -5.06 -3.00
CA GLY A 96 5.09 -5.00 -1.60
C GLY A 96 6.23 -4.93 -0.58
N THR A 97 7.36 -5.55 -0.90
CA THR A 97 8.50 -5.64 0.02
C THR A 97 9.11 -4.24 0.21
N GLY A 98 9.15 -3.78 1.47
CA GLY A 98 9.64 -2.46 1.84
C GLY A 98 8.64 -1.31 1.69
N LEU A 99 7.37 -1.58 1.34
CA LEU A 99 6.34 -0.52 1.26
C LEU A 99 5.79 -0.09 2.61
N ARG A 100 5.98 -0.88 3.66
CA ARG A 100 5.42 -0.60 4.97
C ARG A 100 5.83 0.78 5.48
N GLU A 101 7.13 1.03 5.59
CA GLU A 101 7.66 2.27 6.14
C GLU A 101 7.26 3.49 5.28
N PRO A 102 7.46 3.50 3.94
CA PRO A 102 7.02 4.62 3.10
C PRO A 102 5.53 4.94 3.19
N VAL A 103 4.66 3.92 3.23
CA VAL A 103 3.20 4.13 3.36
C VAL A 103 2.88 4.74 4.73
N PHE A 104 3.50 4.23 5.80
CA PHE A 104 3.28 4.75 7.14
C PHE A 104 3.81 6.18 7.31
N ASP A 105 4.97 6.50 6.73
CA ASP A 105 5.53 7.85 6.74
C ASP A 105 4.59 8.85 6.06
N ARG A 106 4.09 8.50 4.86
CA ARG A 106 3.10 9.33 4.14
C ARG A 106 1.81 9.53 4.93
N LEU A 107 1.30 8.48 5.56
CA LEU A 107 0.11 8.57 6.41
C LEU A 107 0.33 9.46 7.65
N VAL A 108 1.55 9.50 8.18
CA VAL A 108 1.93 10.42 9.27
C VAL A 108 2.04 11.85 8.76
N GLU A 109 2.69 12.07 7.61
CA GLU A 109 2.81 13.38 6.97
C GLU A 109 1.44 14.00 6.64
N ARG A 110 0.48 13.17 6.24
CA ARG A 110 -0.90 13.58 5.95
C ARG A 110 -1.78 13.72 7.19
N GLY A 111 -1.24 13.43 8.39
CA GLY A 111 -1.95 13.55 9.66
C GLY A 111 -3.03 12.49 9.90
N THR A 112 -3.08 11.43 9.08
CA THR A 112 -4.03 10.32 9.24
C THR A 112 -3.53 9.30 10.28
N LEU A 113 -2.21 9.16 10.39
CA LEU A 113 -1.55 8.43 11.47
C LEU A 113 -0.74 9.35 12.37
N ARG A 114 -0.54 8.93 13.62
CA ARG A 114 0.41 9.53 14.56
C ARG A 114 1.48 8.52 14.94
N ARG A 115 2.74 8.95 14.91
CA ARG A 115 3.88 8.18 15.44
C ARG A 115 4.02 8.44 16.95
N GLU A 116 4.03 7.37 17.73
CA GLU A 116 4.21 7.39 19.18
C GLU A 116 5.45 6.58 19.56
N THR A 117 6.26 7.12 20.48
CA THR A 117 7.37 6.37 21.10
C THR A 117 6.96 5.96 22.50
N LYS A 118 6.81 4.65 22.73
CA LYS A 118 6.51 4.07 24.04
C LYS A 118 7.79 3.50 24.65
N LYS A 119 7.95 3.62 25.97
CA LYS A 119 9.01 2.91 26.71
C LYS A 119 8.43 1.64 27.31
N THR A 120 8.89 0.49 26.85
CA THR A 120 8.61 -0.81 27.47
C THR A 120 9.72 -1.13 28.47
N LEU A 121 9.35 -1.47 29.71
CA LEU A 121 10.26 -1.76 30.83
C LEU A 121 11.31 -0.66 31.12
N GLY A 122 10.99 0.61 30.84
CA GLY A 122 11.85 1.77 31.11
C GLY A 122 13.10 1.92 30.21
N LEU A 123 13.52 0.86 29.54
CA LEU A 123 14.78 0.80 28.77
C LEU A 123 14.57 0.63 27.26
N PHE A 124 13.52 -0.07 26.84
CA PHE A 124 13.27 -0.33 25.43
C PHE A 124 12.31 0.70 24.86
N ARG A 125 12.74 1.44 23.82
CA ARG A 125 11.86 2.31 23.06
C ARG A 125 11.21 1.48 21.95
N THR A 126 9.89 1.47 21.89
CA THR A 126 9.11 0.88 20.82
C THR A 126 8.34 1.98 20.10
N THR A 127 8.44 2.03 18.78
CA THR A 127 7.65 2.93 17.95
C THR A 127 6.33 2.26 17.60
N SER A 128 5.20 2.90 17.93
CA SER A 128 3.87 2.51 17.51
C SER A 128 3.25 3.60 16.63
N HIS A 129 2.31 3.21 15.76
CA HIS A 129 1.50 4.16 14.99
C HIS A 129 0.05 3.98 15.39
N THR A 130 -0.64 5.08 15.67
CA THR A 130 -2.07 5.11 16.04
C THR A 130 -2.86 5.92 15.02
N ILE A 131 -4.16 5.62 14.89
CA ILE A 131 -5.05 6.39 14.01
C ILE A 131 -5.22 7.80 14.59
N ALA A 132 -4.83 8.82 13.83
CA ALA A 132 -4.97 10.22 14.23
C ALA A 132 -6.30 10.82 13.72
N ASP A 133 -6.72 10.44 12.51
CA ASP A 133 -8.01 10.82 11.94
C ASP A 133 -8.97 9.63 11.93
N SER A 134 -9.65 9.43 13.07
CA SER A 134 -10.64 8.35 13.22
C SER A 134 -11.91 8.60 12.41
N ALA A 135 -12.24 9.86 12.10
CA ALA A 135 -13.39 10.21 11.28
C ALA A 135 -13.17 9.77 9.83
N TYR A 136 -11.97 9.99 9.27
CA TYR A 136 -11.60 9.51 7.94
C TYR A 136 -11.71 7.98 7.85
N LYS A 137 -11.11 7.25 8.80
CA LYS A 137 -11.18 5.79 8.80
C LYS A 137 -12.63 5.28 8.92
N LYS A 138 -13.46 5.93 9.74
CA LYS A 138 -14.87 5.57 9.86
C LYS A 138 -15.62 5.76 8.54
N ALA A 139 -15.41 6.88 7.85
CA ALA A 139 -16.02 7.12 6.54
C ALA A 139 -15.58 6.07 5.50
N LEU A 140 -14.30 5.68 5.52
CA LEU A 140 -13.77 4.62 4.66
C LEU A 140 -14.43 3.26 4.95
N LEU A 141 -14.63 2.91 6.23
CA LEU A 141 -15.34 1.69 6.62
C LEU A 141 -16.80 1.69 6.16
N GLU A 142 -17.48 2.83 6.21
CA GLU A 142 -18.85 2.98 5.73
C GLU A 142 -18.94 2.77 4.21
N GLN A 143 -17.99 3.30 3.44
CA GLN A 143 -17.93 3.11 1.98
C GLN A 143 -17.75 1.63 1.59
N VAL A 144 -16.95 0.87 2.32
CA VAL A 144 -16.71 -0.55 2.03
C VAL A 144 -17.90 -1.44 2.40
N ARG A 145 -18.76 -1.00 3.33
CA ARG A 145 -19.94 -1.75 3.80
C ARG A 145 -21.23 -1.47 3.01
N ALA A 146 -21.25 -0.41 2.22
CA ALA A 146 -22.40 -0.02 1.40
C ALA A 146 -22.58 -0.95 0.20
#